data_AF-K3WP47-F1
#
_entry.id   AF-K3WP47-F1
#
_cell.length_a   1.000
_cell.length_b   1.000
_cell.length_c   1.000
_cell.angle_alpha   90.00
_cell.angle_beta   90.00
_cell.angle_gamma   90.00
#
_symmetry.space_group_name_H-M   'P 1'
#
loop_
_entity.id
_entity.type
_entity.pdbx_description
1 polymer ?
#
loop_
_entity_poly.entity_id
_entity_poly.type
_entity_poly.pdbx_seq_one_letter_code
_entity_poly.pdbx_strand_id
1 'polypeptide(L)'
;MQRASMGSDSDDDFDDEYDEAQDVELGFVARVQDADASTLLLHAQPDWSQWDGGKVGGKPVWLNPRTVPTAAQLACVECGHALSFLLQIYCPLDDVADAFHRSLYVFCCRHAGCSKQGNGKVFRAQLPQRNALYPEESGVTHFEPPASDEMPSFCVLCNQRAVFTCSACHVARYCSKEHQKDHWSRGGHKQDCAQCLQENTLIETGVDELRAKGSKWMFPEYEMVIDHEPDAREAANEHEAKLLADFEK
;
A
#
# COMPACT_ATOMS: atom_id res chain seq x y z
N MET A 1 7.90 64.45 51.23
CA MET A 1 9.00 63.97 50.38
C MET A 1 8.80 62.47 50.15
N GLN A 2 8.67 62.07 48.88
CA GLN A 2 9.04 60.78 48.25
C GLN A 2 8.64 59.46 48.96
N ARG A 3 8.14 58.40 48.31
CA ARG A 3 8.05 57.97 46.90
C ARG A 3 7.12 56.74 46.86
N ALA A 4 6.45 56.54 45.74
CA ALA A 4 5.70 55.32 45.40
C ALA A 4 6.63 54.18 44.90
N SER A 5 6.19 52.92 45.05
CA SER A 5 6.55 51.75 44.24
C SER A 5 5.57 50.62 44.61
N MET A 6 4.49 50.45 43.84
CA MET A 6 4.35 49.48 42.72
C MET A 6 4.47 48.03 43.20
N GLY A 7 3.31 47.42 43.46
CA GLY A 7 3.19 45.97 43.52
C GLY A 7 3.32 45.40 42.12
N SER A 8 4.12 44.34 41.99
CA SER A 8 4.13 43.46 40.83
C SER A 8 3.35 42.21 41.21
N ASP A 9 2.11 42.11 40.74
CA ASP A 9 1.50 40.81 40.47
C ASP A 9 2.35 40.20 39.36
N SER A 10 3.03 39.09 39.65
CA SER A 10 3.66 38.26 38.63
C SER A 10 2.57 37.37 38.08
N ASP A 11 2.12 37.71 36.88
CA ASP A 11 1.22 36.92 36.05
C ASP A 11 1.76 35.49 35.91
N ASP A 12 0.88 34.51 36.17
CA ASP A 12 1.13 33.11 35.89
C ASP A 12 1.30 32.94 34.37
N ASP A 13 2.53 32.74 33.91
CA ASP A 13 2.86 32.26 32.56
C ASP A 13 2.26 30.85 32.40
N PHE A 14 1.01 30.80 31.96
CA PHE A 14 0.40 29.57 31.44
C PHE A 14 1.04 29.33 30.06
N ASP A 15 2.10 28.52 30.07
CA ASP A 15 2.77 28.02 28.87
C ASP A 15 1.76 27.13 28.14
N ASP A 16 0.91 27.75 27.31
CA ASP A 16 0.12 27.08 26.29
C ASP A 16 1.12 26.54 25.26
N GLU A 17 1.75 25.40 25.58
CA GLU A 17 2.37 24.51 24.61
C GLU A 17 1.23 24.07 23.69
N TYR A 18 0.92 24.90 22.70
CA TYR A 18 0.03 24.57 21.60
C TYR A 18 0.56 23.26 21.02
N ASP A 19 -0.15 22.16 21.29
CA ASP A 19 -0.05 20.94 20.49
C ASP A 19 -0.03 21.41 19.03
N GLU A 20 1.12 21.34 18.36
CA GLU A 20 1.18 21.49 16.91
C GLU A 20 0.12 20.53 16.38
N ALA A 21 -0.98 21.10 15.89
CA ALA A 21 -2.12 20.34 15.43
C ALA A 21 -1.54 19.33 14.42
N GLN A 22 -1.61 18.04 14.75
CA GLN A 22 -1.18 17.01 13.82
C GLN A 22 -1.95 17.28 12.53
N ASP A 23 -1.26 17.64 11.47
CA ASP A 23 -1.88 17.89 10.17
C ASP A 23 -2.59 16.58 9.77
N VAL A 24 -3.92 16.56 9.92
CA VAL A 24 -4.75 15.41 9.56
C VAL A 24 -5.14 15.60 8.11
N GLU A 25 -4.46 14.88 7.22
CA GLU A 25 -4.90 14.79 5.83
C GLU A 25 -6.04 13.77 5.70
N LEU A 26 -7.08 14.17 4.97
CA LEU A 26 -8.18 13.27 4.61
C LEU A 26 -7.87 12.61 3.27
N GLY A 27 -8.61 11.54 2.97
CA GLY A 27 -8.44 10.83 1.71
C GLY A 27 -9.62 9.91 1.43
N PHE A 28 -9.67 9.41 0.20
CA PHE A 28 -10.70 8.50 -0.27
C PHE A 28 -10.10 7.34 -1.06
N VAL A 29 -10.94 6.35 -1.33
CA VAL A 29 -10.55 5.15 -2.07
C VAL A 29 -11.14 5.23 -3.47
N ALA A 30 -10.30 5.26 -4.49
CA ALA A 30 -10.69 5.39 -5.90
C ALA A 30 -10.42 4.10 -6.68
N ARG A 31 -11.17 3.84 -7.75
CA ARG A 31 -10.88 2.70 -8.62
C ARG A 31 -9.63 2.99 -9.41
N VAL A 32 -8.78 1.97 -9.60
CA VAL A 32 -7.59 2.01 -10.47
C VAL A 32 -7.96 2.03 -11.97
N GLN A 33 -9.07 2.67 -12.33
CA GLN A 33 -9.57 2.78 -13.70
C GLN A 33 -9.39 4.19 -14.27
N ASP A 34 -9.10 5.17 -13.41
CA ASP A 34 -8.85 6.57 -13.80
C ASP A 34 -7.35 6.88 -13.97
N ALA A 35 -6.48 5.93 -13.63
CA ALA A 35 -5.05 5.95 -13.93
C ALA A 35 -4.79 5.07 -15.16
N ASP A 36 -4.03 5.59 -16.14
CA ASP A 36 -3.61 4.87 -17.36
C ASP A 36 -3.15 3.43 -17.01
N ALA A 37 -3.44 2.45 -17.86
CA ALA A 37 -3.01 1.06 -17.71
C ALA A 37 -1.48 0.90 -17.54
N SER A 38 -0.70 1.95 -17.86
CA SER A 38 0.73 2.07 -17.63
C SER A 38 1.14 2.53 -16.21
N THR A 39 0.19 2.96 -15.37
CA THR A 39 0.46 3.52 -14.05
C THR A 39 0.95 2.43 -13.11
N LEU A 40 2.25 2.46 -12.80
CA LEU A 40 2.80 1.63 -11.75
C LEU A 40 2.28 2.16 -10.40
N LEU A 41 1.97 1.28 -9.47
CA LEU A 41 1.48 1.66 -8.14
C LEU A 41 2.54 1.41 -7.10
N LEU A 42 2.68 2.35 -6.16
CA LEU A 42 3.55 2.23 -4.99
C LEU A 42 4.96 1.82 -5.41
N HIS A 43 5.55 0.82 -4.75
CA HIS A 43 6.94 0.43 -4.93
C HIS A 43 7.28 -0.19 -6.30
N ALA A 44 6.34 -0.23 -7.25
CA ALA A 44 6.64 -0.47 -8.65
C ALA A 44 7.09 0.81 -9.37
N GLN A 45 6.71 2.00 -8.88
CA GLN A 45 7.23 3.29 -9.35
C GLN A 45 8.64 3.53 -8.82
N PRO A 46 9.62 3.85 -9.68
CA PRO A 46 10.98 4.20 -9.23
C PRO A 46 11.02 5.49 -8.41
N ASP A 47 10.13 6.43 -8.71
CA ASP A 47 9.99 7.68 -7.98
C ASP A 47 9.15 7.48 -6.73
N TRP A 48 9.81 7.45 -5.57
CA TRP A 48 9.15 7.21 -4.29
C TRP A 48 8.33 8.39 -3.76
N SER A 49 8.44 9.59 -4.36
CA SER A 49 7.51 10.69 -4.06
C SER A 49 6.16 10.55 -4.75
N GLN A 50 5.92 9.44 -5.44
CA GLN A 50 4.63 9.08 -6.06
C GLN A 50 4.01 7.83 -5.40
N TRP A 51 4.46 7.47 -4.20
CA TRP A 51 3.98 6.29 -3.46
C TRP A 51 2.82 6.61 -2.51
N ASP A 52 2.15 7.73 -2.74
CA ASP A 52 1.27 8.38 -1.78
C ASP A 52 0.14 7.46 -1.30
N GLY A 53 -0.10 7.49 0.02
CA GLY A 53 -1.21 6.85 0.73
C GLY A 53 -1.18 5.31 0.81
N GLY A 54 -1.06 4.62 -0.33
CA GLY A 54 -1.15 3.17 -0.41
C GLY A 54 -2.26 2.66 -1.33
N LYS A 55 -2.78 1.46 -1.02
CA LYS A 55 -3.84 0.82 -1.80
C LYS A 55 -4.71 -0.12 -0.99
N VAL A 56 -5.93 -0.36 -1.47
CA VAL A 56 -6.86 -1.35 -0.93
C VAL A 56 -7.04 -2.49 -1.92
N GLY A 57 -7.04 -3.72 -1.43
CA GLY A 57 -7.26 -4.94 -2.21
C GLY A 57 -6.28 -5.15 -3.36
N GLY A 58 -6.64 -6.04 -4.28
CA GLY A 58 -5.73 -6.52 -5.32
C GLY A 58 -4.60 -7.38 -4.76
N LYS A 59 -3.40 -7.20 -5.33
CA LYS A 59 -2.16 -7.89 -4.91
C LYS A 59 -1.29 -6.91 -4.09
N PRO A 60 -0.61 -7.35 -3.02
CA PRO A 60 0.37 -6.50 -2.35
C PRO A 60 1.53 -6.16 -3.29
N VAL A 61 2.01 -4.92 -3.23
CA VAL A 61 3.25 -4.47 -3.87
C VAL A 61 4.34 -4.51 -2.79
N TRP A 62 5.20 -5.52 -2.79
CA TRP A 62 6.15 -5.73 -1.70
C TRP A 62 7.30 -4.72 -1.75
N LEU A 63 7.54 -4.01 -0.63
CA LEU A 63 8.66 -3.09 -0.44
C LEU A 63 10.00 -3.85 -0.51
N ASN A 64 10.02 -5.06 0.02
CA ASN A 64 11.14 -5.97 -0.20
C ASN A 64 10.61 -7.32 -0.70
N PRO A 65 10.66 -7.57 -2.03
CA PRO A 65 10.16 -8.83 -2.59
C PRO A 65 11.02 -10.02 -2.19
N ARG A 66 12.22 -9.82 -1.64
CA ARG A 66 13.10 -10.90 -1.18
C ARG A 66 12.66 -11.46 0.17
N THR A 67 12.01 -10.65 1.00
CA THR A 67 11.66 -10.98 2.39
C THR A 67 10.15 -10.91 2.65
N VAL A 68 9.37 -11.62 1.84
CA VAL A 68 7.91 -11.69 2.02
C VAL A 68 7.51 -12.70 3.10
N PRO A 69 6.37 -12.50 3.80
CA PRO A 69 5.90 -13.46 4.78
C PRO A 69 5.67 -14.86 4.20
N THR A 70 5.99 -15.89 4.99
CA THR A 70 5.74 -17.30 4.62
C THR A 70 4.24 -17.63 4.63
N ALA A 71 3.87 -18.72 3.96
CA ALA A 71 2.49 -19.22 3.96
C ALA A 71 1.96 -19.50 5.38
N ALA A 72 2.81 -20.00 6.28
CA ALA A 72 2.45 -20.22 7.68
C ALA A 72 2.19 -18.92 8.44
N GLN A 73 3.02 -17.89 8.21
CA GLN A 73 2.81 -16.56 8.77
C GLN A 73 1.51 -15.93 8.24
N LEU A 74 1.16 -16.19 6.98
CA LEU A 74 -0.07 -15.73 6.31
C LEU A 74 -1.26 -16.68 6.44
N ALA A 75 -1.26 -17.59 7.43
CA ALA A 75 -2.41 -18.42 7.76
C ALA A 75 -3.24 -17.82 8.91
N CYS A 76 -4.56 -18.00 8.85
CA CYS A 76 -5.46 -17.72 9.96
C CYS A 76 -5.12 -18.61 11.15
N VAL A 77 -5.01 -18.01 12.35
CA VAL A 77 -4.71 -18.76 13.58
C VAL A 77 -5.84 -19.70 14.00
N GLU A 78 -7.06 -19.42 13.55
CA GLU A 78 -8.26 -20.20 13.90
C GLU A 78 -8.49 -21.35 12.92
N CYS A 79 -8.64 -21.05 11.63
CA CYS A 79 -9.02 -22.06 10.62
C CYS A 79 -7.86 -22.55 9.74
N GLY A 80 -6.64 -22.03 9.91
CA GLY A 80 -5.46 -22.40 9.12
C GLY A 80 -5.46 -21.96 7.64
N HIS A 81 -6.55 -21.39 7.14
CA HIS A 81 -6.62 -20.96 5.74
C HIS A 81 -5.79 -19.69 5.49
N ALA A 82 -5.33 -19.53 4.25
CA ALA A 82 -4.61 -18.34 3.82
C ALA A 82 -5.42 -17.07 4.08
N LEU A 83 -4.77 -16.04 4.62
CA LEU A 83 -5.32 -14.72 4.79
C LEU A 83 -5.32 -13.98 3.44
N SER A 84 -6.36 -13.19 3.20
CA SER A 84 -6.48 -12.32 2.03
C SER A 84 -5.85 -10.96 2.33
N PHE A 85 -5.10 -10.43 1.37
CA PHE A 85 -4.55 -9.09 1.43
C PHE A 85 -5.69 -8.06 1.40
N LEU A 86 -5.77 -7.21 2.42
CA LEU A 86 -6.82 -6.21 2.57
C LEU A 86 -6.36 -4.82 2.11
N LEU A 87 -5.22 -4.35 2.61
CA LEU A 87 -4.69 -3.02 2.27
C LEU A 87 -3.19 -2.94 2.55
N GLN A 88 -2.53 -2.02 1.84
CA GLN A 88 -1.14 -1.64 2.04
C GLN A 88 -1.07 -0.14 2.21
N ILE A 89 -0.30 0.33 3.19
CA ILE A 89 -0.06 1.74 3.46
C ILE A 89 1.43 1.99 3.34
N TYR A 90 1.83 2.94 2.49
CA TYR A 90 3.17 3.52 2.56
C TYR A 90 3.13 4.65 3.60
N CYS A 91 4.06 4.61 4.54
CA CYS A 91 4.09 5.55 5.66
C CYS A 91 5.55 5.77 6.03
N PRO A 92 6.28 6.67 5.32
CA PRO A 92 7.70 6.87 5.54
C PRO A 92 8.02 7.35 6.96
N LEU A 93 9.29 7.24 7.36
CA LEU A 93 9.85 7.85 8.57
C LEU A 93 11.15 8.56 8.21
N ASP A 94 11.02 9.80 7.76
CA ASP A 94 12.16 10.56 7.24
C ASP A 94 13.27 10.73 8.29
N ASP A 95 12.89 10.81 9.57
CA ASP A 95 13.82 10.96 10.70
C ASP A 95 14.42 9.63 11.20
N VAL A 96 14.01 8.49 10.64
CA VAL A 96 14.45 7.15 11.10
C VAL A 96 15.27 6.47 10.00
N ALA A 97 16.59 6.56 10.12
CA ALA A 97 17.53 6.16 9.09
C ALA A 97 17.37 4.71 8.58
N ASP A 98 16.97 3.75 9.42
CA ASP A 98 16.76 2.35 9.08
C ASP A 98 15.32 2.02 8.62
N ALA A 99 14.42 3.00 8.70
CA ALA A 99 13.00 2.86 8.39
C ALA A 99 12.42 3.96 7.49
N PHE A 100 13.30 4.69 6.78
CA PHE A 100 12.94 5.74 5.84
C PHE A 100 11.79 5.32 4.94
N HIS A 101 11.94 4.19 4.24
CA HIS A 101 10.80 3.55 3.58
C HIS A 101 10.15 2.56 4.54
N ARG A 102 8.89 2.81 4.90
CA ARG A 102 8.10 1.91 5.75
C ARG A 102 6.75 1.63 5.11
N SER A 103 6.42 0.35 5.02
CA SER A 103 5.13 -0.12 4.51
C SER A 103 4.45 -1.07 5.49
N LEU A 104 3.15 -0.88 5.67
CA LEU A 104 2.30 -1.78 6.43
C LEU A 104 1.42 -2.59 5.48
N TYR A 105 1.31 -3.89 5.72
CA TYR A 105 0.47 -4.80 4.96
C TYR A 105 -0.54 -5.46 5.89
N VAL A 106 -1.83 -5.26 5.63
CA VAL A 106 -2.91 -5.83 6.43
C VAL A 106 -3.53 -6.99 5.67
N PHE A 107 -3.69 -8.11 6.38
CA PHE A 107 -4.32 -9.32 5.86
C PHE A 107 -5.45 -9.75 6.79
N CYS A 108 -6.55 -10.30 6.25
CA CYS A 108 -7.67 -10.76 7.06
C CYS A 108 -8.21 -12.13 6.61
N CYS A 109 -8.82 -12.86 7.55
CA CYS A 109 -9.44 -14.15 7.28
C CYS A 109 -10.80 -13.95 6.61
N ARG A 110 -10.94 -14.43 5.37
CA ARG A 110 -12.22 -14.40 4.63
C ARG A 110 -12.92 -15.75 4.54
N HIS A 111 -12.36 -16.79 5.15
CA HIS A 111 -12.92 -18.13 5.06
C HIS A 111 -14.33 -18.18 5.67
N ALA A 112 -15.34 -18.50 4.85
CA ALA A 112 -16.71 -18.67 5.30
C ALA A 112 -16.80 -19.84 6.29
N GLY A 113 -17.38 -19.61 7.46
CA GLY A 113 -17.46 -20.60 8.53
C GLY A 113 -16.32 -20.56 9.55
N CYS A 114 -15.34 -19.65 9.39
CA CYS A 114 -14.38 -19.38 10.45
C CYS A 114 -15.04 -18.61 11.60
N SER A 115 -14.88 -19.07 12.85
CA SER A 115 -15.40 -18.40 14.06
C SER A 115 -14.77 -17.01 14.29
N LYS A 116 -13.59 -16.78 13.69
CA LYS A 116 -12.81 -15.54 13.71
C LYS A 116 -12.68 -14.95 12.31
N GLN A 117 -13.71 -15.05 11.48
CA GLN A 117 -13.74 -14.35 10.19
C GLN A 117 -13.54 -12.84 10.42
N GLY A 118 -12.70 -12.22 9.59
CA GLY A 118 -12.28 -10.82 9.76
C GLY A 118 -11.01 -10.64 10.60
N ASN A 119 -10.65 -11.60 11.48
CA ASN A 119 -9.38 -11.50 12.20
C ASN A 119 -8.20 -11.46 11.22
N GLY A 120 -7.24 -10.61 11.54
CA GLY A 120 -6.15 -10.29 10.64
C GLY A 120 -4.77 -10.28 11.28
N LYS A 121 -3.78 -10.09 10.42
CA LYS A 121 -2.38 -9.88 10.77
C LYS A 121 -1.89 -8.65 10.02
N VAL A 122 -1.04 -7.88 10.67
CA VAL A 122 -0.34 -6.74 10.06
C VAL A 122 1.14 -7.08 10.00
N PHE A 123 1.74 -6.87 8.83
CA PHE A 123 3.18 -7.02 8.63
C PHE A 123 3.78 -5.65 8.33
N ARG A 124 4.96 -5.41 8.90
CA ARG A 124 5.74 -4.20 8.66
C ARG A 124 6.97 -4.58 7.85
N ALA A 125 7.23 -3.82 6.79
CA ALA A 125 8.49 -3.84 6.06
C ALA A 125 9.13 -2.46 6.16
N GLN A 126 10.45 -2.44 6.38
CA GLN A 126 11.23 -1.22 6.53
C GLN A 126 12.53 -1.36 5.74
N LEU A 127 12.96 -0.27 5.12
CA LEU A 127 14.25 -0.14 4.45
C LEU A 127 14.85 1.22 4.77
N PRO A 128 16.19 1.31 4.89
CA PRO A 128 16.88 2.60 4.93
C PRO A 128 16.74 3.34 3.60
N GLN A 129 16.93 4.66 3.60
CA GLN A 129 16.92 5.48 2.40
C GLN A 129 17.94 4.97 1.37
N ARG A 130 19.19 4.80 1.80
CA ARG A 130 20.24 4.15 1.01
C ARG A 130 20.06 2.64 1.07
N ASN A 131 19.49 2.07 0.01
CA ASN A 131 19.30 0.63 -0.12
C ASN A 131 19.54 0.15 -1.56
N ALA A 132 19.48 -1.16 -1.80
CA ALA A 132 19.73 -1.74 -3.13
C ALA A 132 18.46 -1.84 -4.00
N LEU A 133 17.27 -1.61 -3.44
CA LEU A 133 15.99 -1.86 -4.11
C LEU A 133 15.37 -0.60 -4.72
N TYR A 134 15.73 0.57 -4.20
CA TYR A 134 15.20 1.86 -4.62
C TYR A 134 16.30 2.91 -4.72
N PRO A 135 16.10 3.97 -5.53
CA PRO A 135 16.95 5.14 -5.53
C PRO A 135 17.01 5.83 -4.17
N GLU A 136 18.17 6.41 -3.83
CA GLU A 136 18.35 7.20 -2.60
C GLU A 136 17.63 8.57 -2.67
N GLU A 137 17.49 9.13 -3.87
CA GLU A 137 16.82 10.40 -4.16
C GLU A 137 15.47 10.18 -4.87
N SER A 138 14.51 11.10 -4.71
CA SER A 138 13.23 11.08 -5.43
C SER A 138 13.36 11.67 -6.85
N GLY A 139 12.29 11.62 -7.63
CA GLY A 139 12.24 12.14 -9.00
C GLY A 139 12.94 11.27 -10.04
N VAL A 140 13.38 10.07 -9.65
CA VAL A 140 14.04 9.12 -10.56
C VAL A 140 13.01 8.42 -11.42
N THR A 141 13.14 8.52 -12.75
CA THR A 141 12.18 7.94 -13.70
C THR A 141 12.50 6.51 -14.12
N HIS A 142 13.73 6.07 -13.90
CA HIS A 142 14.18 4.73 -14.25
C HIS A 142 15.19 4.21 -13.23
N PHE A 143 14.93 3.03 -12.68
CA PHE A 143 15.83 2.36 -11.76
C PHE A 143 15.74 0.85 -11.96
N GLU A 144 16.89 0.20 -12.13
CA GLU A 144 16.99 -1.25 -12.19
C GLU A 144 17.69 -1.74 -10.92
N PRO A 145 16.98 -2.45 -10.02
CA PRO A 145 17.63 -3.05 -8.87
C PRO A 145 18.61 -4.14 -9.34
N PRO A 146 19.72 -4.37 -8.63
CA PRO A 146 20.69 -5.39 -8.99
C PRO A 146 20.01 -6.76 -9.01
N ALA A 147 20.35 -7.54 -10.03
CA ALA A 147 19.88 -8.91 -10.18
C ALA A 147 20.17 -9.72 -8.90
N SER A 148 19.22 -10.58 -8.53
CA SER A 148 19.29 -11.38 -7.32
C SER A 148 18.80 -12.79 -7.62
N ASP A 149 19.67 -13.76 -7.46
CA ASP A 149 19.37 -15.18 -7.69
C ASP A 149 18.36 -15.75 -6.66
N GLU A 150 18.16 -15.07 -5.53
CA GLU A 150 17.30 -15.52 -4.43
C GLU A 150 15.86 -14.98 -4.47
N MET A 151 15.37 -14.53 -5.62
CA MET A 151 13.99 -14.02 -5.72
C MET A 151 12.98 -15.17 -5.53
N PRO A 152 12.05 -15.07 -4.56
CA PRO A 152 10.99 -16.06 -4.43
C PRO A 152 10.07 -16.03 -5.65
N SER A 153 9.54 -17.21 -6.01
CA SER A 153 8.42 -17.28 -6.93
C SER A 153 7.12 -16.86 -6.25
N PHE A 154 6.27 -16.13 -6.97
CA PHE A 154 5.01 -15.60 -6.43
C PHE A 154 3.78 -16.29 -7.00
N CYS A 155 2.74 -16.38 -6.17
CA CYS A 155 1.44 -16.86 -6.57
C CYS A 155 0.78 -15.84 -7.48
N VAL A 156 0.34 -16.30 -8.67
CA VAL A 156 -0.32 -15.44 -9.65
C VAL A 156 -1.57 -14.78 -9.07
N LEU A 157 -2.31 -15.48 -8.20
CA LEU A 157 -3.52 -14.92 -7.62
C LEU A 157 -3.23 -13.87 -6.53
N CYS A 158 -2.44 -14.19 -5.50
CA CYS A 158 -2.35 -13.34 -4.29
C CYS A 158 -1.00 -12.66 -4.09
N ASN A 159 -0.03 -12.86 -4.98
CA ASN A 159 1.34 -12.39 -4.87
C ASN A 159 2.09 -12.80 -3.59
N GLN A 160 1.64 -13.87 -2.90
CA GLN A 160 2.37 -14.51 -1.80
C GLN A 160 3.33 -15.57 -2.35
N ARG A 161 4.28 -16.04 -1.54
CA ARG A 161 5.25 -17.07 -1.96
C ARG A 161 4.55 -18.31 -2.52
N ALA A 162 4.83 -18.64 -3.78
CA ALA A 162 4.35 -19.84 -4.43
C ALA A 162 5.13 -21.07 -3.95
N VAL A 163 4.45 -22.21 -3.91
CA VAL A 163 5.01 -23.50 -3.50
C VAL A 163 4.85 -24.60 -4.55
N PHE A 164 4.07 -24.34 -5.61
CA PHE A 164 3.97 -25.23 -6.77
C PHE A 164 3.56 -24.45 -8.04
N THR A 165 3.65 -25.11 -9.19
CA THR A 165 3.25 -24.58 -10.50
C THR A 165 2.05 -25.33 -11.08
N CYS A 166 1.37 -24.73 -12.04
CA CYS A 166 0.38 -25.42 -12.86
C CYS A 166 1.05 -26.62 -13.52
N SER A 167 0.45 -27.81 -13.39
CA SER A 167 1.01 -29.05 -13.94
C SER A 167 0.88 -29.16 -15.46
N ALA A 168 0.09 -28.27 -16.09
CA ALA A 168 -0.13 -28.29 -17.54
C ALA A 168 0.81 -27.33 -18.27
N CYS A 169 0.91 -26.07 -17.83
CA CYS A 169 1.79 -25.09 -18.48
C CYS A 169 3.16 -24.92 -17.81
N HIS A 170 3.32 -25.32 -16.55
CA HIS A 170 4.50 -25.06 -15.72
C HIS A 170 4.89 -23.58 -15.52
N VAL A 171 4.14 -22.65 -16.09
CA VAL A 171 4.36 -21.19 -15.98
C VAL A 171 3.64 -20.60 -14.77
N ALA A 172 2.31 -20.74 -14.68
CA ALA A 172 1.55 -20.14 -13.61
C ALA A 172 1.87 -20.80 -12.26
N ARG A 173 2.17 -20.00 -11.23
CA ARG A 173 2.60 -20.47 -9.91
C ARG A 173 1.59 -20.13 -8.82
N TYR A 174 1.51 -20.96 -7.79
CA TYR A 174 0.48 -20.87 -6.76
C TYR A 174 1.01 -21.21 -5.37
N CYS A 175 0.42 -20.58 -4.35
CA CYS A 175 0.68 -20.91 -2.94
C CYS A 175 -0.27 -22.00 -2.42
N SER A 176 -1.46 -22.19 -3.04
CA SER A 176 -2.47 -23.15 -2.60
C SER A 176 -3.33 -23.67 -3.76
N LYS A 177 -3.94 -24.85 -3.57
CA LYS A 177 -4.83 -25.45 -4.58
C LYS A 177 -6.11 -24.65 -4.75
N GLU A 178 -6.56 -23.98 -3.69
CA GLU A 178 -7.70 -23.08 -3.69
C GLU A 178 -7.43 -21.88 -4.62
N HIS A 179 -6.24 -21.29 -4.55
CA HIS A 179 -5.85 -20.18 -5.42
C HIS A 179 -5.68 -20.63 -6.87
N GLN A 180 -5.16 -21.84 -7.10
CA GLN A 180 -5.11 -22.42 -8.45
C GLN A 180 -6.52 -22.56 -9.05
N LYS A 181 -7.48 -23.10 -8.29
CA LYS A 181 -8.87 -23.30 -8.77
C LYS A 181 -9.58 -21.97 -9.04
N ASP A 182 -9.37 -20.98 -8.19
CA ASP A 182 -9.96 -19.65 -8.36
C ASP A 182 -9.37 -18.93 -9.57
N HIS A 183 -8.04 -18.91 -9.73
CA HIS A 183 -7.40 -18.36 -10.93
C HIS A 183 -7.82 -19.11 -12.21
N TRP A 184 -7.95 -20.44 -12.17
CA TRP A 184 -8.42 -21.25 -13.29
C TRP A 184 -9.82 -20.87 -13.76
N SER A 185 -10.75 -20.65 -12.83
CA SER A 185 -12.16 -20.44 -13.15
C SER A 185 -12.53 -18.96 -13.31
N ARG A 186 -12.06 -18.11 -12.40
CA ARG A 186 -12.42 -16.68 -12.30
C ARG A 186 -11.39 -15.75 -12.91
N GLY A 187 -10.11 -16.15 -12.93
CA GLY A 187 -9.04 -15.31 -13.46
C GLY A 187 -8.56 -15.66 -14.86
N GLY A 188 -9.33 -16.48 -15.61
CA GLY A 188 -9.06 -16.71 -17.04
C GLY A 188 -8.01 -17.77 -17.37
N HIS A 189 -7.34 -18.37 -16.39
CA HIS A 189 -6.25 -19.29 -16.70
C HIS A 189 -6.70 -20.55 -17.47
N LYS A 190 -7.97 -20.95 -17.39
CA LYS A 190 -8.49 -22.05 -18.22
C LYS A 190 -8.33 -21.77 -19.71
N GLN A 191 -8.50 -20.52 -20.13
CA GLN A 191 -8.34 -20.06 -21.51
C GLN A 191 -6.85 -19.82 -21.81
N ASP A 192 -6.13 -19.23 -20.85
CA ASP A 192 -4.76 -18.77 -21.06
C ASP A 192 -3.70 -19.88 -20.94
N CYS A 193 -4.01 -21.00 -20.30
CA CYS A 193 -3.02 -22.03 -19.93
C CYS A 193 -2.24 -22.58 -21.13
N ALA A 194 -2.90 -22.82 -22.27
CA ALA A 194 -2.23 -23.34 -23.47
C ALA A 194 -1.25 -22.31 -24.05
N GLN A 195 -1.65 -21.05 -24.10
CA GLN A 195 -0.79 -19.96 -24.57
C GLN A 195 0.37 -19.70 -23.61
N CYS A 196 0.13 -19.80 -22.30
CA CYS A 196 1.20 -19.73 -21.30
C CYS A 196 2.30 -20.77 -21.57
N LEU A 197 1.90 -22.00 -21.92
CA LEU A 197 2.84 -23.07 -22.26
C LEU A 197 3.60 -22.77 -23.56
N GLN A 198 2.88 -22.32 -24.59
CA GLN A 198 3.45 -22.05 -25.91
C GLN A 198 4.49 -20.92 -25.87
N GLU A 199 4.17 -19.82 -25.20
CA GLU A 199 5.03 -18.64 -25.12
C GLU A 199 6.00 -18.68 -23.94
N ASN A 200 5.90 -19.70 -23.08
CA ASN A 200 6.63 -19.84 -21.82
C ASN A 200 6.59 -18.55 -20.97
N THR A 201 5.47 -17.84 -21.02
CA THR A 201 5.24 -16.58 -20.32
C THR A 201 3.85 -16.56 -19.71
N LEU A 202 3.66 -15.81 -18.63
CA LEU A 202 2.36 -15.74 -17.98
C LEU A 202 1.43 -14.85 -18.83
N ILE A 203 0.31 -15.43 -19.25
CA ILE A 203 -0.79 -14.73 -19.91
C ILE A 203 -1.93 -14.61 -18.89
N GLU A 204 -2.45 -13.39 -18.69
CA GLU A 204 -3.50 -13.09 -17.71
C GLU A 204 -4.65 -12.29 -18.33
N THR A 205 -5.43 -12.88 -19.25
CA THR A 205 -6.52 -12.16 -19.93
C THR A 205 -7.69 -11.82 -19.00
N GLY A 206 -7.84 -12.55 -17.89
CA GLY A 206 -8.89 -12.33 -16.89
C GLY A 206 -8.50 -11.43 -15.71
N VAL A 207 -7.32 -10.81 -15.74
CA VAL A 207 -6.78 -10.08 -14.58
C VAL A 207 -7.59 -8.82 -14.25
N ASP A 208 -8.07 -8.09 -15.26
CA ASP A 208 -8.79 -6.83 -15.05
C ASP A 208 -10.13 -7.04 -14.36
N GLU A 209 -10.86 -8.10 -14.72
CA GLU A 209 -12.10 -8.44 -14.05
C GLU A 209 -11.85 -8.88 -12.60
N LEU A 210 -10.77 -9.61 -12.36
CA LEU A 210 -10.36 -10.02 -11.02
C LEU A 210 -9.95 -8.82 -10.15
N ARG A 211 -9.23 -7.85 -10.71
CA ARG A 211 -8.89 -6.58 -10.04
C ARG A 211 -10.15 -5.76 -9.76
N ALA A 212 -11.05 -5.62 -10.73
CA ALA A 212 -12.23 -4.77 -10.59
C ALA A 212 -13.33 -5.34 -9.68
N LYS A 213 -13.52 -6.67 -9.66
CA LYS A 213 -14.60 -7.33 -8.90
C LYS A 213 -14.11 -8.17 -7.73
N GLY A 214 -12.81 -8.44 -7.65
CA GLY A 214 -12.25 -9.38 -6.69
C GLY A 214 -12.72 -10.82 -6.90
N SER A 215 -12.39 -11.66 -5.93
CA SER A 215 -12.83 -13.03 -5.83
C SER A 215 -13.04 -13.44 -4.38
N LYS A 216 -13.19 -14.76 -4.15
CA LYS A 216 -13.21 -15.33 -2.80
C LYS A 216 -11.92 -15.03 -2.03
N TRP A 217 -10.79 -14.92 -2.72
CA TRP A 217 -9.46 -14.82 -2.11
C TRP A 217 -8.79 -13.46 -2.30
N MET A 218 -9.25 -12.66 -3.26
CA MET A 218 -8.75 -11.32 -3.56
C MET A 218 -9.86 -10.28 -3.34
N PHE A 219 -9.54 -9.16 -2.67
CA PHE A 219 -10.45 -8.01 -2.64
C PHE A 219 -10.34 -7.21 -3.95
N PRO A 220 -11.40 -6.54 -4.41
CA PRO A 220 -11.27 -5.63 -5.54
C PRO A 220 -10.24 -4.55 -5.24
N GLU A 221 -9.56 -4.10 -6.27
CA GLU A 221 -8.42 -3.22 -6.18
C GLU A 221 -8.83 -1.75 -6.31
N TYR A 222 -8.28 -0.95 -5.40
CA TYR A 222 -8.46 0.49 -5.34
C TYR A 222 -7.15 1.15 -4.92
N GLU A 223 -6.94 2.39 -5.34
CA GLU A 223 -5.89 3.26 -4.85
C GLU A 223 -6.40 4.12 -3.70
N MET A 224 -5.51 4.50 -2.78
CA MET A 224 -5.81 5.49 -1.76
C MET A 224 -5.33 6.84 -2.27
N VAL A 225 -6.27 7.78 -2.43
CA VAL A 225 -6.00 9.15 -2.87
C VAL A 225 -6.05 10.02 -1.63
N ILE A 226 -4.94 10.71 -1.35
CA ILE A 226 -4.87 11.73 -0.30
C ILE A 226 -5.45 13.01 -0.90
N ASP A 227 -6.38 13.61 -0.16
CA ASP A 227 -6.96 14.91 -0.48
C ASP A 227 -6.12 15.97 0.24
N HIS A 228 -5.23 16.63 -0.50
CA HIS A 228 -4.43 17.70 0.07
C HIS A 228 -5.34 18.90 0.32
N GLU A 229 -5.49 19.28 1.59
CA GLU A 229 -6.18 20.53 1.91
C GLU A 229 -5.45 21.69 1.20
N PRO A 230 -6.18 22.58 0.50
CA PRO A 230 -5.57 23.75 -0.09
C PRO A 230 -4.92 24.58 1.03
N ASP A 231 -3.73 25.12 0.78
CA ASP A 231 -3.06 26.00 1.74
C ASP A 231 -4.05 27.10 2.13
N ALA A 232 -4.43 27.17 3.41
CA ALA A 232 -5.40 28.14 3.89
C ALA A 232 -4.95 29.58 3.66
N ARG A 233 -3.67 29.83 3.34
CA ARG A 233 -3.12 31.14 2.97
C ARG A 233 -3.30 31.47 1.49
N GLU A 234 -3.59 30.48 0.66
CA GLU A 234 -3.80 30.62 -0.77
C GLU A 234 -5.29 30.50 -1.10
N ALA A 235 -5.84 31.57 -1.65
CA ALA A 235 -7.22 31.55 -2.12
C ALA A 235 -7.36 30.72 -3.40
N ALA A 236 -8.22 29.69 -3.39
CA ALA A 236 -8.50 28.92 -4.59
C ALA A 236 -9.40 29.69 -5.58
N ASN A 237 -10.10 30.73 -5.11
CA ASN A 237 -10.98 31.58 -5.93
C ASN A 237 -11.14 33.00 -5.35
N GLU A 238 -11.74 33.91 -6.13
CA GLU A 238 -11.96 35.31 -5.74
C GLU A 238 -12.80 35.48 -4.46
N HIS A 239 -13.72 34.54 -4.19
CA HIS A 239 -14.55 34.59 -2.99
C HIS A 239 -13.73 34.26 -1.74
N GLU A 240 -12.91 33.21 -1.79
CA GLU A 240 -11.97 32.87 -0.72
C GLU A 240 -10.91 33.94 -0.51
N ALA A 241 -10.39 34.54 -1.59
CA ALA A 241 -9.43 35.65 -1.50
C ALA A 241 -9.99 36.82 -0.71
N LYS A 242 -11.28 37.10 -0.90
CA LYS A 242 -11.97 38.16 -0.17
C LYS A 242 -12.17 37.82 1.30
N LEU A 243 -12.50 36.57 1.63
CA LEU A 243 -12.62 36.11 3.01
C LEU A 243 -11.28 36.15 3.74
N LEU A 244 -10.20 35.71 3.08
CA LEU A 244 -8.84 35.75 3.61
C LEU A 244 -8.38 37.19 3.90
N ALA A 245 -8.57 38.10 2.94
CA ALA A 245 -8.22 39.51 3.09
C ALA A 245 -9.04 40.26 4.16
N ASP A 246 -10.25 39.78 4.48
CA ASP A 246 -11.06 40.33 5.56
C ASP A 246 -10.72 39.71 6.93
N PHE A 247 -10.14 38.52 6.98
CA PHE A 247 -9.63 37.88 8.20
C PHE A 247 -8.27 38.44 8.64
N GLU A 248 -7.45 38.91 7.71
CA GLU A 248 -6.14 39.53 7.97
C GLU A 248 -6.20 40.99 8.49
N LYS A 249 -7.39 41.58 8.63
CA LYS A 249 -7.60 42.96 9.13
C LYS A 249 -7.95 42.99 10.61
#